data_AF-A0A317Z506-F1
#
_entry.id   AF-A0A317Z506-F1
#
_cell.length_a   1.000
_cell.length_b   1.000
_cell.length_c   1.000
_cell.angle_alpha   90.00
_cell.angle_beta   90.00
_cell.angle_gamma   90.00
#
_symmetry.space_group_name_H-M   'P 1'
#
loop_
_entity.id
_entity.type
_entity.pdbx_description
1 polymer ?
#
loop_
_entity_poly.entity_id
_entity_poly.type
_entity_poly.pdbx_seq_one_letter_code
_entity_poly.pdbx_strand_id
1 'polypeptide(L)'
;HYPKNTQALRQRMEQHHLTLSEYPPYTPIAKFRFPERNRIISGLSKGILITEAKEKSGALITLDQALEQNRNVYVLPGDMFNVHTKGNMLRVKEGAEIVLCAQDILKDYANLNVNAL
;
A
#
# COMPACT_ATOMS: atom_id res chain seq x y z
N HIS A 1 -0.27 7.93 -20.18
CA HIS A 1 -0.82 7.26 -18.99
C HIS A 1 -0.11 5.91 -18.79
N TYR A 2 0.17 5.51 -17.55
CA TYR A 2 0.80 4.22 -17.24
C TYR A 2 0.12 3.54 -16.03
N PRO A 3 -0.06 2.21 -16.08
CA PRO A 3 -0.02 1.39 -17.29
C PRO A 3 -1.17 1.79 -18.23
N LYS A 4 -1.02 1.59 -19.55
CA LYS A 4 -2.00 2.08 -20.55
C LYS A 4 -3.43 1.60 -20.28
N ASN A 5 -3.57 0.35 -19.83
CA ASN A 5 -4.86 -0.29 -19.55
C ASN A 5 -5.65 0.35 -18.40
N THR A 6 -5.04 1.16 -17.53
CA THR A 6 -5.74 1.82 -16.41
C THR A 6 -6.16 3.26 -16.72
N GLN A 7 -6.10 3.70 -17.98
CA GLN A 7 -6.35 5.10 -18.34
C GLN A 7 -7.77 5.55 -18.00
N ALA A 8 -8.77 4.72 -18.32
CA ALA A 8 -10.17 5.02 -18.00
C ALA A 8 -10.38 5.14 -16.48
N LEU A 9 -9.73 4.28 -15.69
CA LEU A 9 -9.79 4.36 -14.23
C LEU A 9 -9.18 5.66 -13.72
N ARG A 10 -8.01 6.05 -14.22
CA ARG A 10 -7.39 7.33 -13.83
C ARG A 10 -8.29 8.52 -14.14
N GLN A 11 -8.87 8.57 -15.35
CA GLN A 11 -9.78 9.65 -15.73
C GLN A 11 -10.97 9.75 -14.76
N ARG A 12 -11.56 8.60 -14.37
CA ARG A 12 -12.62 8.56 -13.36
C ARG A 12 -12.14 9.07 -12.00
N MET A 13 -10.94 8.70 -11.56
CA MET A 13 -10.35 9.18 -10.31
C MET A 13 -10.05 10.68 -10.35
N GLU A 14 -9.63 11.24 -11.48
CA GLU A 14 -9.38 12.68 -11.64
C GLU A 14 -10.69 13.50 -11.68
N GLN A 15 -11.78 12.91 -12.17
CA GLN A 15 -13.10 13.57 -12.23
C GLN A 15 -13.87 13.53 -10.92
N HIS A 16 -13.77 12.44 -10.15
CA HIS A 16 -14.61 12.19 -8.97
C HIS A 16 -13.83 12.06 -7.66
N HIS A 17 -12.51 11.96 -7.71
CA HIS A 17 -11.64 11.74 -6.57
C HIS A 17 -10.36 12.58 -6.69
N LEU A 18 -9.21 12.05 -6.26
CA LEU A 18 -7.93 12.72 -6.28
C LEU A 18 -6.86 11.83 -6.92
N THR A 19 -6.01 12.45 -7.74
CA THR A 19 -4.76 11.86 -8.24
C THR A 19 -3.62 12.80 -7.90
N LEU A 20 -2.53 12.28 -7.34
CA LEU A 20 -1.34 13.04 -6.95
C LEU A 20 -0.10 12.56 -7.71
N SER A 21 0.80 13.49 -8.02
CA SER A 21 2.09 13.23 -8.65
C SER A 21 3.10 14.31 -8.23
N GLU A 22 4.32 13.90 -7.90
CA GLU A 22 5.45 14.83 -7.68
C GLU A 22 6.16 15.21 -9.00
N TYR A 23 5.79 14.57 -10.11
CA TYR A 23 6.42 14.77 -11.40
C TYR A 23 5.62 15.75 -12.27
N PRO A 24 6.29 16.72 -12.92
CA PRO A 24 5.66 17.61 -13.88
C PRO A 24 5.01 16.87 -15.06
N PRO A 25 4.07 17.50 -15.77
CA PRO A 25 3.49 16.97 -16.99
C PRO A 25 4.56 16.49 -17.98
N TYR A 26 4.23 15.44 -18.74
CA TYR A 26 5.08 14.81 -19.76
C TYR A 26 6.35 14.12 -19.25
N THR A 27 6.56 14.04 -17.93
CA THR A 27 7.66 13.26 -17.36
C THR A 27 7.58 11.78 -17.80
N PRO A 28 8.67 11.19 -18.36
CA PRO A 28 8.63 9.82 -18.84
C PRO A 28 8.53 8.80 -17.70
N ILE A 29 8.23 7.54 -18.03
CA ILE A 29 8.23 6.45 -17.03
C ILE A 29 9.68 6.06 -16.75
N ALA A 30 10.04 5.91 -15.48
CA ALA A 30 11.34 5.37 -15.09
C ALA A 30 11.20 4.42 -13.90
N LYS A 31 11.99 3.34 -13.88
CA LYS A 31 11.87 2.26 -12.88
C LYS A 31 12.05 2.75 -11.44
N PHE A 32 12.93 3.72 -11.21
CA PHE A 32 13.18 4.27 -9.87
C PHE A 32 12.03 5.12 -9.34
N ARG A 33 11.14 5.63 -10.21
CA ARG A 33 10.00 6.47 -9.80
C ARG A 33 8.89 5.68 -9.11
N PHE A 34 8.82 4.37 -9.32
CA PHE A 34 7.82 3.52 -8.65
C PHE A 34 8.06 3.42 -7.13
N PRO A 35 9.26 3.05 -6.63
CA PRO A 35 9.54 3.06 -5.20
C PRO A 35 9.51 4.48 -4.60
N GLU A 36 9.91 5.52 -5.35
CA GLU A 36 9.77 6.92 -4.90
C GLU A 36 8.31 7.33 -4.72
N ARG A 37 7.39 6.87 -5.58
CA ARG A 37 5.96 7.12 -5.39
C ARG A 37 5.40 6.37 -4.19
N ASN A 38 5.86 5.13 -3.96
CA ASN A 38 5.31 4.28 -2.90
C ASN A 38 5.46 4.87 -1.50
N ARG A 39 6.54 5.63 -1.21
CA ARG A 39 6.68 6.35 0.07
C ARG A 39 5.58 7.38 0.32
N ILE A 40 4.98 7.95 -0.74
CA ILE A 40 3.85 8.87 -0.62
C ILE A 40 2.59 8.10 -0.22
N ILE A 41 2.39 6.91 -0.79
CA ILE A 41 1.25 6.05 -0.46
C ILE A 41 1.29 5.66 1.02
N SER A 42 2.44 5.14 1.49
CA SER A 42 2.60 4.80 2.91
C SER A 42 2.52 6.06 3.79
N GLY A 43 3.13 7.16 3.35
CA GLY A 43 3.20 8.41 4.10
C GLY A 43 1.84 9.07 4.31
N LEU A 44 0.94 8.99 3.33
CA LEU A 44 -0.42 9.54 3.45
C LEU A 44 -1.40 8.59 4.15
N SER A 45 -1.03 7.33 4.34
CA SER A 45 -1.88 6.32 4.98
C SER A 45 -1.62 6.26 6.48
N LYS A 46 -2.63 5.84 7.27
CA LYS A 46 -2.44 5.51 8.70
C LYS A 46 -1.95 4.08 8.90
N GLY A 47 -2.34 3.19 7.99
CA GLY A 47 -1.86 1.82 7.90
C GLY A 47 -2.01 1.27 6.50
N ILE A 48 -1.32 0.16 6.23
CA ILE A 48 -1.22 -0.46 4.91
C ILE A 48 -1.66 -1.92 5.00
N LEU A 49 -2.64 -2.30 4.19
CA LEU A 49 -3.05 -3.68 3.99
C LEU A 49 -2.43 -4.25 2.72
N ILE A 50 -1.78 -5.39 2.85
CA ILE A 50 -1.27 -6.16 1.72
C ILE A 50 -2.06 -7.44 1.55
N THR A 51 -2.55 -7.61 0.33
CA THR A 51 -3.28 -8.80 -0.07
C THR A 51 -2.32 -9.88 -0.54
N GLU A 52 -1.42 -9.57 -1.46
CA GLU A 52 -0.45 -10.51 -2.03
C GLU A 52 0.90 -9.83 -2.25
N ALA A 53 1.95 -10.39 -1.66
CA ALA A 53 3.34 -10.02 -1.91
C ALA A 53 4.23 -11.26 -1.99
N LYS A 54 4.99 -11.35 -3.09
CA LYS A 54 6.12 -12.29 -3.20
C LYS A 54 7.26 -11.83 -2.30
N GLU A 55 8.10 -12.77 -1.86
CA GLU A 55 9.30 -12.54 -1.04
C GLU A 55 10.29 -11.51 -1.64
N LYS A 56 10.32 -11.37 -2.97
CA LYS A 56 11.09 -10.33 -3.66
C LYS A 56 10.16 -9.49 -4.53
N SER A 57 9.33 -8.66 -3.91
CA SER A 57 8.37 -7.80 -4.61
C SER A 57 8.53 -6.34 -4.22
N GLY A 58 8.18 -5.43 -5.13
CA GLY A 58 8.15 -3.99 -4.85
C GLY A 58 7.15 -3.60 -3.76
N ALA A 59 6.19 -4.47 -3.43
CA ALA A 59 5.28 -4.27 -2.30
C ALA A 59 6.00 -4.30 -0.95
N LEU A 60 7.08 -5.09 -0.82
CA LEU A 60 7.87 -5.15 0.42
C LEU A 60 8.64 -3.85 0.67
N ILE A 61 9.09 -3.17 -0.39
CA ILE A 61 9.72 -1.84 -0.25
C ILE A 61 8.72 -0.86 0.39
N THR A 62 7.46 -0.89 -0.04
CA THR A 62 6.40 -0.04 0.55
C THR A 62 6.17 -0.37 2.02
N LEU A 63 6.32 -1.64 2.42
CA LEU A 63 6.19 -2.05 3.82
C LEU A 63 7.33 -1.54 4.68
N ASP A 64 8.56 -1.68 4.19
CA ASP A 64 9.74 -1.18 4.90
C ASP A 64 9.57 0.34 5.12
N GLN A 65 9.15 1.08 4.08
CA GLN A 65 8.82 2.50 4.18
C GLN A 65 7.67 2.79 5.15
N ALA A 66 6.63 1.94 5.20
CA ALA A 66 5.51 2.09 6.13
C ALA A 66 5.95 1.90 7.58
N LEU A 67 6.78 0.89 7.85
CA LEU A 67 7.36 0.63 9.18
C LEU A 67 8.27 1.78 9.63
N GLU A 68 9.15 2.27 8.76
CA GLU A 68 9.99 3.44 9.02
C GLU A 68 9.16 4.70 9.35
N GLN A 69 7.98 4.83 8.74
CA GLN A 69 7.04 5.93 8.95
C GLN A 69 6.08 5.69 10.14
N ASN A 70 6.31 4.64 10.93
CA ASN A 70 5.46 4.23 12.06
C ASN A 70 3.98 4.05 11.65
N ARG A 71 3.75 3.37 10.52
CA ARG A 71 2.41 2.99 10.06
C ARG A 71 2.09 1.56 10.47
N ASN A 72 0.82 1.30 10.77
CA ASN A 72 0.37 -0.07 11.02
C ASN A 72 0.46 -0.88 9.72
N VAL A 73 0.93 -2.13 9.84
CA VAL A 73 1.09 -3.04 8.71
C VAL A 73 0.20 -4.25 8.91
N TYR A 74 -0.63 -4.50 7.90
CA TYR A 74 -1.59 -5.58 7.89
C TYR A 74 -1.36 -6.47 6.66
N VAL A 75 -1.58 -7.77 6.83
CA VAL A 75 -1.43 -8.73 5.73
C VAL A 75 -2.58 -9.72 5.73
N LEU A 76 -3.03 -10.09 4.52
CA LEU A 76 -3.90 -11.25 4.38
C LEU A 76 -3.12 -12.54 4.63
N PRO A 77 -3.73 -13.54 5.30
CA PRO A 77 -3.13 -14.85 5.44
C PRO A 77 -2.99 -15.53 4.07
N GLY A 78 -2.10 -16.50 3.98
CA GLY A 78 -1.96 -17.30 2.79
C GLY A 78 -1.26 -18.63 3.04
N ASP A 79 -1.32 -19.49 2.03
CA ASP A 79 -0.71 -20.82 2.06
C ASP A 79 0.83 -20.72 2.01
N MET A 80 1.52 -21.60 2.76
CA MET A 80 3.00 -21.67 2.78
C MET A 80 3.62 -22.02 1.43
N PHE A 81 2.88 -22.73 0.56
CA PHE A 81 3.29 -23.11 -0.79
C PHE A 81 2.94 -22.04 -1.83
N ASN A 82 2.08 -21.06 -1.49
CA ASN A 82 1.74 -19.99 -2.41
C ASN A 82 2.82 -18.90 -2.40
N VAL A 83 3.58 -18.85 -3.49
CA VAL A 83 4.66 -17.87 -3.68
C VAL A 83 4.17 -16.42 -3.64
N HIS A 84 2.89 -16.16 -3.93
CA HIS A 84 2.28 -14.84 -3.91
C HIS A 84 1.95 -14.34 -2.50
N THR A 85 1.92 -15.22 -1.49
CA THR A 85 1.65 -14.85 -0.09
C THR A 85 2.84 -15.11 0.83
N LYS A 86 3.92 -15.70 0.31
CA LYS A 86 5.15 -15.94 1.10
C LYS A 86 5.71 -14.65 1.72
N GLY A 87 5.66 -13.53 1.00
CA GLY A 87 6.08 -12.22 1.52
C GLY A 87 5.21 -11.76 2.68
N ASN A 88 3.89 -11.94 2.60
CA ASN A 88 2.97 -11.65 3.71
C ASN A 88 3.37 -12.41 4.98
N MET A 89 3.62 -13.71 4.86
CA MET A 89 3.93 -14.57 6.02
C MET A 89 5.28 -14.25 6.65
N LEU A 90 6.24 -13.75 5.87
CA LEU A 90 7.49 -13.21 6.43
C LEU A 90 7.24 -11.95 7.26
N ARG A 91 6.36 -11.06 6.81
CA ARG A 91 6.01 -9.83 7.52
C ARG A 91 5.27 -10.09 8.84
N VAL A 92 4.48 -11.15 8.91
CA VAL A 92 3.88 -11.60 10.18
C VAL A 92 4.97 -11.85 11.24
N LYS A 93 6.10 -12.47 10.84
CA LYS A 93 7.23 -12.71 11.75
C LYS A 93 7.94 -11.41 12.18
N GLU A 94 7.76 -10.34 11.41
CA GLU A 94 8.31 -9.01 11.68
C GLU A 94 7.31 -8.09 12.39
N GLY A 95 6.14 -8.61 12.81
CA GLY A 95 5.14 -7.88 13.58
C GLY A 95 3.95 -7.34 12.78
N ALA A 96 3.82 -7.68 11.50
CA ALA A 96 2.60 -7.38 10.75
C ALA A 96 1.40 -8.16 11.31
N GLU A 97 0.24 -7.50 11.36
CA GLU A 97 -0.98 -8.11 11.83
C GLU A 97 -1.69 -8.91 10.71
N ILE A 98 -2.14 -10.12 11.05
CA ILE A 98 -2.96 -10.93 10.14
C ILE A 98 -4.39 -10.39 10.16
N VAL A 99 -4.95 -10.18 8.96
CA VAL A 99 -6.33 -9.72 8.78
C VAL A 99 -7.20 -10.85 8.25
N LEU A 100 -8.21 -11.21 9.04
CA LEU A 100 -9.26 -12.17 8.69
C LEU A 100 -10.57 -11.45 8.33
N CYS A 101 -10.77 -10.25 8.87
CA CYS A 101 -11.91 -9.41 8.58
C CYS A 101 -11.57 -7.92 8.70
N ALA A 102 -12.44 -7.04 8.18
CA ALA A 102 -12.21 -5.60 8.26
C ALA A 102 -12.05 -5.06 9.70
N GLN A 103 -12.68 -5.72 10.68
CA GLN A 103 -12.61 -5.31 12.08
C GLN A 103 -11.19 -5.41 12.66
N ASP A 104 -10.35 -6.31 12.14
CA ASP A 104 -8.95 -6.45 12.55
C ASP A 104 -8.16 -5.17 12.24
N ILE A 105 -8.56 -4.42 11.21
CA ILE A 105 -7.96 -3.12 10.88
C ILE A 105 -8.67 -1.99 11.65
N LEU A 106 -10.00 -2.00 11.65
CA LEU A 106 -10.79 -0.88 12.19
C LEU A 106 -10.60 -0.67 13.69
N LYS A 107 -10.26 -1.73 14.46
CA LYS A 107 -10.03 -1.63 15.91
C LYS A 107 -8.90 -0.66 16.28
N ASP A 108 -7.87 -0.54 15.44
CA ASP A 108 -6.74 0.38 15.68
C ASP A 108 -7.13 1.85 15.46
N TYR A 109 -8.28 2.07 14.82
CA TYR A 109 -8.75 3.37 14.37
C TYR A 109 -10.09 3.76 15.00
N ALA A 110 -10.67 2.91 15.86
CA ALA A 110 -11.99 3.10 16.46
C ALA A 110 -12.09 4.38 17.31
N ASN A 111 -10.97 4.84 17.89
CA ASN A 111 -10.90 6.05 18.70
C ASN A 111 -10.39 7.28 17.93
N LEU A 112 -10.29 7.21 16.60
CA LEU A 112 -9.94 8.38 15.82
C LEU A 112 -11.12 9.36 15.83
N ASN A 113 -10.97 10.44 16.60
CA ASN A 113 -11.83 11.60 16.48
C ASN A 113 -11.72 12.16 15.05
N VAL A 114 -12.73 11.87 14.23
CA VAL A 114 -12.82 12.34 12.83
C VAL A 114 -13.00 13.86 12.76
N ASN A 115 -13.32 14.51 13.89
CA ASN A 115 -13.53 15.95 14.02
C ASN A 115 -12.26 16.77 14.36
N ALA A 116 -11.07 16.17 14.29
CA ALA A 116 -9.80 16.88 14.57
C ALA A 116 -9.11 17.43 13.31
N LEU A 117 -9.85 17.62 12.21
CA LEU A 117 -9.42 18.33 11.01
C LEU A 117 -10.37 19.50 10.73
#